data_AF-A0A645BN31-F1
#
_entry.id   AF-A0A645BN31-F1
#
_cell.length_a   1.000
_cell.length_b   1.000
_cell.length_c   1.000
_cell.angle_alpha   90.00
_cell.angle_beta   90.00
_cell.angle_gamma   90.00
#
_symmetry.space_group_name_H-M   'P 1'
#
loop_
_entity.id
_entity.type
_entity.pdbx_description
1 polymer ?
#
loop_
_entity_poly.entity_id
_entity_poly.type
_entity_poly.pdbx_seq_one_letter_code
_entity_poly.pdbx_strand_id
1 'polypeptide(L)'
;MLVDNAWSKDESFTETYVATPFGAKKEIERCGLEIITYFGAEGFASGIHSDVIKMHNEDKKCYDNLVDLCKHTCELDEYRNSTEHIHFIVR
;
A
#
# COMPACT_ATOMS: atom_id res chain seq x y z
N MET A 1 30.79 8.16 -18.13
CA MET A 1 30.84 8.64 -16.73
C MET A 1 29.41 8.97 -16.35
N LEU A 2 28.81 8.19 -15.46
CA LEU A 2 27.55 8.58 -14.82
C LEU A 2 27.92 9.70 -13.84
N VAL A 3 27.31 10.87 -14.00
CA VAL A 3 27.47 11.96 -13.04
C VAL A 3 26.72 11.52 -11.79
N ASP A 4 27.43 11.35 -10.68
CA ASP A 4 26.82 11.13 -9.36
C ASP A 4 26.00 12.37 -8.99
N ASN A 5 24.72 12.37 -9.36
CA ASN A 5 23.74 13.33 -8.87
C ASN A 5 23.31 12.93 -7.45
N ALA A 6 24.27 12.85 -6.53
CA ALA A 6 23.98 12.65 -5.12
C ALA A 6 23.52 13.98 -4.52
N TRP A 7 22.24 14.04 -4.14
CA TRP A 7 21.68 15.17 -3.40
C TRP A 7 22.48 15.39 -2.11
N SER A 8 22.74 16.66 -1.76
CA SER A 8 23.36 16.97 -0.46
C SER A 8 22.44 16.58 0.70
N LYS A 9 23.02 16.49 1.91
CA LYS A 9 22.28 16.16 3.14
C LYS A 9 21.08 17.09 3.39
N ASP A 10 21.18 18.34 2.97
CA ASP A 10 20.13 19.36 3.13
C ASP A 10 19.12 19.36 1.96
N GLU A 11 19.49 18.79 0.81
CA GLU A 11 18.61 18.64 -0.36
C GLU A 11 17.85 17.30 -0.35
N SER A 12 18.29 16.33 0.46
CA SER A 12 17.60 15.06 0.71
C SER A 12 16.70 15.17 1.94
N PHE A 13 15.68 16.02 1.87
CA PHE A 13 14.84 16.39 3.02
C PHE A 13 13.69 15.42 3.31
N THR A 14 13.54 14.35 2.54
CA THR A 14 12.43 13.40 2.72
C THR A 14 12.94 12.14 3.41
N GLU A 15 12.85 12.12 4.73
CA GLU A 15 13.02 10.86 5.47
C GLU A 15 11.81 9.97 5.19
N THR A 16 12.06 8.84 4.51
CA THR A 16 11.04 7.82 4.28
C THR A 16 11.24 6.70 5.28
N TYR A 17 10.20 6.39 6.04
CA TYR A 17 10.16 5.26 6.94
C TYR A 17 9.28 4.17 6.31
N VAL A 18 9.89 3.02 6.05
CA VAL A 18 9.18 1.83 5.56
C VAL A 18 9.19 0.76 6.64
N ALA A 19 8.05 0.10 6.82
CA ALA A 19 7.89 -0.98 7.78
C ALA A 19 7.27 -2.19 7.09
N THR A 20 7.66 -3.38 7.53
CA THR A 20 6.90 -4.58 7.21
C THR A 20 5.58 -4.55 7.99
N PRO A 21 4.52 -5.26 7.53
CA PRO A 21 3.28 -5.39 8.29
C PRO A 21 3.49 -5.77 9.76
N PHE A 22 4.37 -6.74 10.01
CA PHE A 22 4.71 -7.20 11.36
C PHE A 22 5.48 -6.15 12.18
N GLY A 23 6.32 -5.35 11.54
CA GLY A 23 7.02 -4.23 12.17
C GLY A 23 6.05 -3.13 12.58
N ALA A 24 5.22 -2.66 11.64
CA ALA A 24 4.20 -1.63 11.87
C ALA A 24 3.23 -2.03 12.99
N LYS A 25 2.77 -3.29 13.00
CA LYS A 25 1.92 -3.82 14.07
C LYS A 25 2.56 -3.67 15.45
N LYS A 26 3.83 -4.06 15.60
CA LYS A 26 4.56 -3.94 16.87
C LYS A 26 4.74 -2.48 17.30
N GLU A 27 4.95 -1.57 16.36
CA GLU A 27 5.10 -0.15 16.64
C GLU A 27 3.79 0.45 17.16
N ILE A 28 2.67 0.16 16.50
CA ILE A 28 1.33 0.58 16.92
C ILE A 28 1.01 0.05 18.33
N GLU A 29 1.25 -1.24 18.59
CA GLU A 29 1.03 -1.86 19.90
C GLU A 29 1.91 -1.23 21.00
N ARG A 30 3.17 -0.88 20.69
CA ARG A 30 4.08 -0.19 21.62
C ARG A 30 3.62 1.22 21.96
N CYS A 31 2.88 1.87 21.07
CA CYS A 31 2.25 3.16 21.33
C CYS A 31 0.98 3.03 22.21
N GLY A 32 0.57 1.82 22.57
CA GLY A 32 -0.61 1.57 23.41
C GLY A 32 -1.94 1.63 22.67
N LEU A 33 -1.91 1.59 21.33
CA LEU A 33 -3.10 1.59 20.49
C LEU A 33 -3.59 0.15 20.28
N GLU A 34 -4.91 -0.04 20.32
CA GLU A 34 -5.54 -1.34 20.04
C GLU A 34 -5.82 -1.45 18.55
N ILE A 35 -5.22 -2.43 17.88
CA ILE A 35 -5.52 -2.71 16.46
C ILE A 35 -6.84 -3.46 16.36
N ILE A 36 -7.85 -2.83 15.76
CA ILE A 36 -9.17 -3.41 15.51
C ILE A 36 -9.11 -4.34 14.29
N THR A 37 -8.55 -3.86 13.18
CA THR A 37 -8.35 -4.62 11.95
C THR A 37 -7.31 -3.93 11.06
N TYR A 38 -6.86 -4.59 10.01
CA TYR A 38 -6.02 -4.00 8.98
C TYR A 38 -6.18 -4.74 7.65
N PHE A 39 -5.93 -4.03 6.56
CA PHE A 39 -6.08 -4.54 5.21
C PHE A 39 -5.00 -3.99 4.27
N GLY A 40 -4.68 -4.78 3.25
CA GLY A 40 -3.81 -4.33 2.16
C GLY A 40 -4.54 -3.38 1.24
N ALA A 41 -3.93 -2.25 0.91
CA ALA A 41 -4.44 -1.27 -0.05
C ALA A 41 -3.86 -1.52 -1.44
N GLU A 42 -4.59 -1.13 -2.49
CA GLU A 42 -4.28 -1.36 -3.92
C GLU A 42 -4.29 -2.83 -4.35
N GLY A 43 -3.64 -3.75 -3.63
CA GLY A 43 -3.65 -5.19 -3.95
C GLY A 43 -3.26 -5.46 -5.41
N PHE A 44 -4.15 -6.14 -6.14
CA PHE A 44 -3.96 -6.43 -7.57
C PHE A 44 -4.02 -5.20 -8.49
N ALA A 45 -4.44 -4.03 -7.99
CA ALA A 45 -4.39 -2.77 -8.72
C ALA A 45 -3.03 -2.06 -8.60
N SER A 46 -2.10 -2.57 -7.79
CA SER A 46 -0.78 -1.96 -7.60
C SER A 46 0.02 -1.95 -8.91
N GLY A 47 0.63 -0.81 -9.22
CA GLY A 47 1.51 -0.63 -10.37
C GLY A 47 0.81 -0.51 -11.74
N ILE A 48 -0.51 -0.69 -11.82
CA ILE A 48 -1.27 -0.67 -13.08
C ILE A 48 -2.20 0.56 -13.21
N HIS A 49 -1.81 1.70 -12.63
CA HIS A 49 -2.65 2.91 -12.54
C HIS A 49 -3.26 3.35 -13.88
N SER A 50 -2.46 3.40 -14.94
CA SER A 50 -2.93 3.79 -16.28
C SER A 50 -4.00 2.83 -16.81
N ASP A 51 -3.83 1.53 -16.58
CA ASP A 51 -4.80 0.51 -16.99
C ASP A 51 -6.08 0.58 -16.15
N VAL A 52 -5.97 0.85 -14.85
CA VAL A 52 -7.13 1.06 -13.96
C VAL A 52 -7.97 2.24 -14.45
N ILE A 53 -7.34 3.36 -14.81
CA ILE A 53 -8.03 4.53 -15.38
C ILE A 53 -8.71 4.16 -16.70
N LYS A 54 -8.00 3.43 -17.57
CA LYS A 54 -8.56 3.00 -18.85
C LYS A 54 -9.77 2.08 -18.65
N MET A 55 -9.67 1.08 -17.78
CA MET A 55 -10.79 0.20 -17.41
C MET A 55 -11.96 1.03 -16.87
N HIS A 56 -11.70 1.98 -15.97
CA HIS A 56 -12.74 2.83 -15.42
C HIS A 56 -13.54 3.59 -16.50
N ASN A 57 -12.83 4.13 -17.50
CA ASN A 57 -13.42 4.96 -18.55
C ASN A 57 -14.03 4.16 -19.70
N GLU A 58 -13.45 3.01 -20.05
CA GLU A 58 -13.74 2.28 -21.29
C GLU A 58 -14.36 0.90 -21.06
N ASP A 59 -14.11 0.24 -19.93
CA ASP A 59 -14.61 -1.10 -19.60
C ASP A 59 -14.99 -1.21 -18.11
N LYS A 60 -16.16 -0.67 -17.79
CA LYS A 60 -16.68 -0.63 -16.42
C LYS A 60 -16.77 -2.02 -15.77
N LYS A 61 -17.07 -3.06 -16.56
CA LYS A 61 -17.18 -4.44 -16.05
C LYS A 61 -15.83 -4.95 -15.59
N CYS A 62 -14.76 -4.72 -16.36
CA CYS A 62 -13.41 -5.09 -15.97
C CYS A 62 -12.97 -4.33 -14.70
N TYR A 63 -13.24 -3.01 -14.64
CA TYR A 63 -12.98 -2.20 -13.46
C TYR A 63 -13.69 -2.73 -12.21
N ASP A 64 -14.99 -3.04 -12.31
CA ASP A 64 -15.78 -3.55 -11.18
C ASP A 64 -15.27 -4.91 -10.70
N ASN A 65 -14.88 -5.80 -11.62
CA ASN A 65 -14.25 -7.06 -11.25
C ASN A 65 -12.92 -6.87 -10.50
N LEU A 66 -12.09 -5.92 -10.93
CA LEU A 66 -10.83 -5.60 -10.24
C LEU A 66 -11.09 -5.07 -8.83
N VAL A 67 -12.04 -4.13 -8.71
CA VAL A 67 -12.44 -3.56 -7.41
C VAL A 67 -12.97 -4.66 -6.49
N ASP A 68 -13.83 -5.53 -6.99
CA ASP A 68 -14.37 -6.64 -6.21
C ASP A 68 -13.28 -7.64 -5.82
N LEU A 69 -12.35 -7.98 -6.72
CA LEU A 69 -11.19 -8.80 -6.36
C LEU A 69 -10.41 -8.18 -5.20
N CYS A 70 -10.07 -6.88 -5.29
CA CYS A 70 -9.34 -6.19 -4.24
C CYS A 70 -10.09 -6.20 -2.90
N LYS A 71 -11.41 -6.00 -2.90
CA LYS A 71 -12.24 -6.10 -1.67
C LYS A 71 -12.21 -7.49 -1.04
N HIS A 72 -12.27 -8.55 -1.86
CA HIS A 72 -12.32 -9.92 -1.34
C HIS A 72 -10.96 -10.39 -0.82
N THR A 73 -9.86 -9.82 -1.32
CA THR A 73 -8.51 -10.23 -0.94
C THR A 73 -7.84 -9.33 0.08
N CYS A 74 -8.31 -8.10 0.30
CA CYS A 74 -7.59 -7.11 1.11
C CYS A 74 -7.40 -7.50 2.58
N GLU A 75 -8.23 -8.39 3.14
CA GLU A 75 -8.11 -8.88 4.52
C GLU A 75 -7.50 -10.28 4.64
N LEU A 76 -7.31 -10.99 3.52
CA LEU A 76 -6.74 -12.34 3.51
C LEU A 76 -5.25 -12.30 3.82
N ASP A 77 -4.77 -13.21 4.67
CA ASP A 77 -3.40 -13.19 5.20
C ASP A 77 -2.32 -13.27 4.12
N GLU A 78 -2.57 -14.04 3.06
CA GLU A 78 -1.65 -14.25 1.94
C GLU A 78 -1.47 -12.98 1.09
N TYR A 79 -2.48 -12.11 1.08
CA TYR A 79 -2.53 -10.91 0.23
C TYR A 79 -2.26 -9.62 1.02
N ARG A 80 -2.87 -9.44 2.19
CA ARG A 80 -2.76 -8.20 2.98
C ARG A 80 -1.35 -7.89 3.46
N ASN A 81 -0.52 -8.92 3.59
CA ASN A 81 0.87 -8.81 4.02
C ASN A 81 1.87 -8.68 2.85
N SER A 82 1.38 -8.79 1.61
CA SER A 82 2.17 -8.84 0.38
C SER A 82 1.85 -7.66 -0.54
N THR A 83 1.71 -6.45 0.02
CA THR A 83 1.32 -5.25 -0.71
C THR A 83 2.17 -4.04 -0.31
N GLU A 84 2.14 -3.00 -1.14
CA GLU A 84 2.91 -1.76 -0.96
C GLU A 84 2.38 -0.89 0.18
N HIS A 85 1.07 -0.92 0.40
CA HIS A 85 0.39 -0.06 1.38
C HIS A 85 -0.52 -0.89 2.28
N ILE A 86 -0.46 -0.64 3.59
CA ILE A 86 -1.30 -1.30 4.58
C ILE A 86 -2.04 -0.26 5.38
N HIS A 87 -3.34 -0.47 5.57
CA HIS A 87 -4.19 0.42 6.33
C HIS A 87 -4.61 -0.24 7.64
N PHE A 88 -4.24 0.36 8.77
CA PHE A 88 -4.61 -0.10 10.11
C PHE A 88 -5.77 0.73 10.65
N ILE A 89 -6.76 0.06 11.24
CA ILE A 89 -7.82 0.67 12.03
C ILE A 89 -7.52 0.43 13.49
N VAL A 90 -7.38 1.50 14.26
CA VAL A 90 -6.95 1.46 15.68
C VAL A 90 -7.94 2.22 16.57
N ARG A 91 -7.98 1.85 17.85
CA ARG A 91 -8.67 2.58 18.93
C ARG A 91 -7.67 3.30 19.82
#